data_AF-A0A815FRM3-F1
#
_entry.id   AF-A0A815FRM3-F1
#
_cell.length_a   1.000
_cell.length_b   1.000
_cell.length_c   1.000
_cell.angle_alpha   90.00
_cell.angle_beta   90.00
_cell.angle_gamma   90.00
#
_symmetry.space_group_name_H-M   'P 1'
#
loop_
_entity.id
_entity.type
_entity.pdbx_description
1 polymer ?
#
loop_
_entity_poly.entity_id
_entity_poly.type
_entity_poly.pdbx_seq_one_letter_code
_entity_poly.pdbx_strand_id
1 'polypeptide(L)'
;MAGVNVNLNVDAVAIIREIKEAAKSTTDRQAFVRDTLNRMKLKYPGSNIMVFNLGQDYSQHFKNVKFYDSFDCGGCRFGVWVFEYGTFINKSEGGWDNWGFSGKFDRSGDYGRDVKFHKK
;
A
#
# COMPACT_ATOMS: atom_id res chain seq x y z
N MET A 1 -17.14 10.39 26.92
CA MET A 1 -16.44 10.02 25.67
C MET A 1 -15.34 9.06 26.04
N ALA A 2 -15.47 7.77 25.72
CA ALA A 2 -14.41 6.80 26.00
C ALA A 2 -13.29 7.01 24.98
N GLY A 3 -12.17 7.55 25.43
CA GLY A 3 -10.94 7.54 24.64
C GLY A 3 -10.50 6.09 24.50
N VAL A 4 -10.70 5.51 23.32
CA VAL A 4 -10.10 4.23 22.99
C VAL A 4 -8.60 4.44 23.02
N ASN A 5 -7.93 3.86 24.02
CA ASN A 5 -6.48 3.74 24.03
C ASN A 5 -6.09 2.71 22.96
N VAL A 6 -6.01 3.19 21.71
CA VAL A 6 -5.54 2.41 20.57
C VAL A 6 -4.05 2.14 20.80
N ASN A 7 -3.71 0.92 21.20
CA ASN A 7 -2.32 0.50 21.26
C ASN A 7 -1.83 0.23 19.84
N LEU A 8 -1.36 1.29 19.16
CA LEU A 8 -0.93 1.29 17.77
C LEU A 8 0.04 0.16 17.43
N ASN A 9 0.85 -0.31 18.39
CA ASN A 9 1.82 -1.37 18.18
C ASN A 9 1.18 -2.77 18.10
N VAL A 10 0.26 -3.10 19.00
CA VAL A 10 -0.45 -4.41 18.99
C VAL A 10 -1.27 -4.55 17.72
N ASP A 11 -1.91 -3.46 17.35
CA ASP A 11 -2.75 -3.29 16.18
C ASP A 11 -2.00 -3.40 14.85
N ALA A 12 -0.78 -2.84 14.77
CA ALA A 12 0.09 -3.00 13.61
C ALA A 12 0.56 -4.46 13.45
N VAL A 13 0.87 -5.14 14.56
CA VAL A 13 1.26 -6.56 14.52
C VAL A 13 0.10 -7.44 14.05
N ALA A 14 -1.13 -7.16 14.49
CA ALA A 14 -2.31 -7.90 14.05
C ALA A 14 -2.54 -7.76 12.53
N ILE A 15 -2.51 -6.53 12.00
CA ILE A 15 -2.75 -6.30 10.57
C ILE A 15 -1.65 -6.90 9.69
N ILE A 16 -0.38 -6.86 10.13
CA ILE A 16 0.73 -7.52 9.43
C ILE A 16 0.49 -9.03 9.34
N ARG A 17 0.06 -9.66 10.44
CA ARG A 17 -0.23 -11.10 10.46
C ARG A 17 -1.38 -11.44 9.52
N GLU A 18 -2.47 -10.68 9.54
CA GLU A 18 -3.60 -10.89 8.63
C GLU A 18 -3.19 -10.79 7.16
N ILE A 19 -2.41 -9.76 6.79
CA ILE A 19 -1.93 -9.59 5.40
C ILE A 19 -0.99 -10.72 5.02
N LYS A 20 -0.09 -11.15 5.94
CA LYS A 20 0.83 -12.27 5.70
C LYS A 20 0.10 -13.58 5.46
N GLU A 21 -0.94 -13.89 6.24
CA GLU A 21 -1.73 -15.10 6.04
C GLU A 21 -2.59 -15.02 4.76
N ALA A 22 -3.12 -13.84 4.42
CA ALA A 22 -3.77 -13.62 3.13
C ALA A 22 -2.79 -13.87 1.97
N ALA A 23 -1.57 -13.34 2.03
CA ALA A 23 -0.55 -13.51 1.00
C ALA A 23 -0.14 -14.99 0.80
N LYS A 24 -0.10 -15.78 1.87
CA LYS A 24 0.19 -17.22 1.81
C LYS A 24 -0.96 -18.07 1.27
N SER A 25 -2.19 -17.61 1.46
CA SER A 25 -3.40 -18.39 1.11
C SER A 25 -3.84 -18.22 -0.34
N THR A 26 -3.19 -17.34 -1.11
CA THR A 26 -3.51 -17.10 -2.51
C THR A 26 -2.27 -16.89 -3.37
N THR A 27 -2.38 -17.25 -4.65
CA THR A 27 -1.45 -16.83 -5.70
C THR A 27 -2.04 -15.74 -6.58
N ASP A 28 -3.31 -15.37 -6.37
CA ASP A 28 -4.00 -14.28 -7.08
C ASP A 28 -3.50 -12.92 -6.57
N ARG A 29 -2.62 -12.32 -7.37
CA ARG A 29 -1.96 -11.05 -7.05
C ARG A 29 -2.95 -9.88 -7.05
N GLN A 30 -3.89 -9.83 -7.99
CA GLN A 30 -4.91 -8.80 -8.03
C GLN A 30 -5.80 -8.83 -6.80
N ALA A 31 -6.24 -10.02 -6.36
CA ALA A 31 -6.99 -10.17 -5.12
C ALA A 31 -6.16 -9.68 -3.92
N PHE A 32 -4.90 -10.12 -3.83
CA PHE A 32 -3.99 -9.70 -2.77
C PHE A 32 -3.80 -8.18 -2.68
N VAL A 33 -3.55 -7.51 -3.81
CA VAL A 33 -3.35 -6.04 -3.85
C VAL A 33 -4.60 -5.31 -3.39
N ARG A 34 -5.79 -5.71 -3.87
CA ARG A 34 -7.07 -5.08 -3.50
C ARG A 34 -7.39 -5.26 -2.02
N ASP A 35 -7.25 -6.48 -1.50
CA ASP A 35 -7.55 -6.80 -0.12
C ASP A 35 -6.60 -6.10 0.84
N THR A 36 -5.29 -6.12 0.53
CA THR A 36 -4.27 -5.41 1.30
C THR A 36 -4.56 -3.92 1.34
N LEU A 37 -4.86 -3.32 0.18
CA LEU A 37 -5.20 -1.89 0.12
C LEU A 37 -6.44 -1.57 0.96
N ASN A 38 -7.49 -2.38 0.87
CA ASN A 38 -8.72 -2.18 1.66
C ASN A 38 -8.47 -2.28 3.17
N ARG A 39 -7.75 -3.31 3.62
CA ARG A 39 -7.38 -3.49 5.03
C ARG A 39 -6.58 -2.31 5.57
N MET A 40 -5.56 -1.87 4.82
CA MET A 40 -4.72 -0.76 5.23
C MET A 40 -5.49 0.57 5.24
N LYS A 41 -6.42 0.79 4.30
CA LYS A 41 -7.30 1.98 4.31
C LYS A 41 -8.17 2.07 5.56
N LEU A 42 -8.74 0.94 5.98
CA LEU A 42 -9.54 0.86 7.21
C LEU A 42 -8.68 1.09 8.45
N LYS A 43 -7.44 0.57 8.45
CA LYS A 43 -6.53 0.69 9.58
C LYS A 43 -5.94 2.09 9.76
N TYR A 44 -5.65 2.76 8.64
CA TYR A 44 -5.00 4.07 8.61
C TYR A 44 -5.90 5.10 7.91
N PRO A 45 -7.07 5.42 8.49
CA PRO A 45 -7.93 6.47 7.94
C PRO A 45 -7.14 7.79 7.91
N GLY A 46 -7.34 8.58 6.86
CA GLY A 46 -6.62 9.85 6.69
C GLY A 46 -5.16 9.72 6.23
N SER A 47 -4.67 8.53 5.87
CA SER A 47 -3.33 8.37 5.27
C SER A 47 -3.38 8.04 3.77
N ASN A 48 -2.25 8.21 3.09
CA ASN A 48 -2.02 7.70 1.74
C ASN A 48 -1.37 6.32 1.84
N ILE A 49 -1.72 5.45 0.90
CA ILE A 49 -1.34 4.04 0.92
C ILE A 49 -0.92 3.62 -0.48
N MET A 50 0.20 2.91 -0.57
CA MET A 50 0.71 2.31 -1.80
C MET A 50 0.97 0.82 -1.55
N VAL A 51 0.53 -0.01 -2.49
CA VAL A 51 0.89 -1.43 -2.61
C VAL A 51 1.52 -1.59 -3.99
N PHE A 52 2.75 -2.10 -4.06
CA PHE A 52 3.48 -2.20 -5.33
C PHE A 52 4.39 -3.43 -5.39
N ASN A 53 4.44 -4.09 -6.55
CA ASN A 53 5.34 -5.20 -6.84
C ASN A 53 6.80 -4.70 -6.96
N LEU A 54 7.62 -4.98 -5.94
CA LEU A 54 9.02 -4.55 -5.85
C LEU A 54 9.94 -5.13 -6.93
N GLY A 55 9.49 -6.16 -7.65
CA GLY A 55 10.23 -6.73 -8.78
C GLY A 55 10.16 -5.87 -10.05
N GLN A 56 9.32 -4.84 -10.08
CA GLN A 56 9.21 -3.91 -11.20
C GLN A 56 10.03 -2.64 -10.98
N ASP A 57 10.38 -1.94 -12.06
CA ASP A 57 11.08 -0.65 -11.95
C ASP A 57 10.11 0.46 -11.52
N TYR A 58 10.53 1.26 -10.55
CA TYR A 58 9.76 2.35 -9.98
C TYR A 58 10.66 3.43 -9.40
N SER A 59 10.07 4.57 -9.07
CA SER A 59 10.73 5.58 -8.23
C SER A 59 9.73 6.15 -7.24
N GLN A 60 10.15 6.30 -5.98
CA GLN A 60 9.28 6.82 -4.93
C GLN A 60 10.01 7.86 -4.09
N HIS A 61 9.26 8.87 -3.65
CA HIS A 61 9.74 9.91 -2.73
C HIS A 61 8.66 10.21 -1.68
N PHE A 62 8.25 9.20 -0.93
CA PHE A 62 7.29 9.36 0.16
C PHE A 62 7.87 10.12 1.34
N LYS A 63 7.03 10.95 1.98
CA LYS A 63 7.36 11.75 3.15
C LYS A 63 6.46 11.35 4.33
N ASN A 64 7.05 11.41 5.52
CA ASN A 64 6.43 11.01 6.78
C ASN A 64 5.82 9.60 6.68
N VAL A 65 6.66 8.63 6.30
CA VAL A 65 6.26 7.22 6.24
C VAL A 65 5.97 6.74 7.66
N LYS A 66 4.73 6.32 7.90
CA LYS A 66 4.22 5.81 9.19
C LYS A 66 4.38 4.30 9.29
N PHE A 67 4.37 3.61 8.15
CA PHE A 67 4.45 2.17 8.06
C PHE A 67 5.09 1.78 6.73
N TYR A 68 5.95 0.77 6.78
CA TYR A 68 6.40 0.02 5.62
C TYR A 68 6.58 -1.45 6.01
N ASP A 69 6.06 -2.34 5.19
CA ASP A 69 6.37 -3.77 5.25
C ASP A 69 6.28 -4.37 3.84
N SER A 70 6.76 -5.61 3.68
CA SER A 70 6.73 -6.33 2.42
C SER A 70 6.21 -7.75 2.57
N PHE A 71 5.46 -8.22 1.58
CA PHE A 71 4.78 -9.51 1.59
C PHE A 71 4.99 -10.24 0.26
N ASP A 72 5.26 -11.54 0.34
CA ASP A 72 5.40 -12.38 -0.85
C ASP A 72 4.04 -13.02 -1.20
N CYS A 73 3.58 -12.83 -2.44
CA CYS A 73 2.31 -13.37 -2.95
C CYS A 73 2.46 -13.75 -4.43
N GLY A 74 2.02 -14.96 -4.81
CA GLY A 74 2.04 -15.39 -6.22
C GLY A 74 3.40 -15.29 -6.91
N GLY A 75 4.49 -15.52 -6.17
CA GLY A 75 5.87 -15.44 -6.69
C GLY A 75 6.43 -14.01 -6.84
N CYS A 76 5.71 -12.98 -6.41
CA CYS A 76 6.18 -11.60 -6.41
C CYS A 76 6.26 -11.05 -4.97
N ARG A 77 7.19 -10.13 -4.73
CA ARG A 77 7.31 -9.42 -3.47
C ARG A 77 6.66 -8.04 -3.58
N PHE A 78 5.66 -7.78 -2.74
CA PHE A 78 4.95 -6.50 -2.71
C PHE A 78 5.39 -5.66 -1.53
N GLY A 79 5.70 -4.39 -1.75
CA GLY A 79 5.87 -3.39 -0.71
C GLY A 79 4.55 -2.72 -0.40
N VAL A 80 4.31 -2.43 0.89
CA VAL A 80 3.12 -1.73 1.38
C VAL A 80 3.59 -0.54 2.20
N TRP A 81 3.25 0.68 1.76
CA TRP A 81 3.59 1.92 2.46
C TRP A 81 2.34 2.62 2.97
N VAL A 82 2.42 3.19 4.16
CA VAL A 82 1.50 4.21 4.66
C VAL A 82 2.28 5.49 4.93
N PHE A 83 1.87 6.59 4.32
CA PHE A 83 2.63 7.83 4.31
C PHE A 83 1.70 9.04 4.22
N GLU A 84 2.23 10.23 4.45
CA GLU A 84 1.41 11.45 4.45
C GLU A 84 1.31 12.10 3.07
N TYR A 85 2.39 12.19 2.30
CA TYR A 85 2.41 12.79 0.96
C TYR A 85 3.70 12.38 0.23
N GLY A 86 3.80 12.68 -1.06
CA GLY A 86 4.99 12.39 -1.86
C GLY A 86 4.67 12.03 -3.29
N THR A 87 5.62 11.41 -3.98
CA THR A 87 5.44 10.97 -5.37
C THR A 87 5.76 9.50 -5.56
N PHE A 88 5.10 8.89 -6.53
CA PHE A 88 5.40 7.55 -7.02
C PHE A 88 5.36 7.56 -8.55
N ILE A 89 6.37 6.97 -9.18
CA ILE A 89 6.47 6.81 -10.63
C ILE A 89 6.55 5.31 -10.89
N ASN A 90 5.53 4.77 -11.56
CA ASN A 90 5.52 3.39 -12.05
C ASN A 90 6.19 3.36 -13.44
N LYS A 91 7.31 2.66 -13.59
CA LYS A 91 8.04 2.61 -14.88
C LYS A 91 7.74 1.34 -15.67
N SER A 92 6.91 0.45 -15.15
CA SER A 92 6.49 -0.79 -15.79
C SER A 92 5.05 -0.71 -16.31
N GLU A 93 4.50 -1.86 -16.67
CA GLU A 93 3.09 -2.02 -16.97
C GLU A 93 2.22 -1.84 -15.71
N GLY A 94 1.07 -1.20 -15.87
CA GLY A 94 0.10 -0.99 -14.80
C GLY A 94 -0.68 -2.26 -14.44
N GLY A 95 -1.87 -2.07 -13.85
CA GLY A 95 -2.79 -3.17 -13.53
C GLY A 95 -2.76 -3.63 -12.07
N TRP A 96 -3.90 -4.14 -11.61
CA TRP A 96 -4.11 -4.54 -10.22
C TRP A 96 -3.22 -5.70 -9.78
N ASP A 97 -2.71 -6.51 -10.70
CA ASP A 97 -1.75 -7.58 -10.41
C ASP A 97 -0.39 -7.07 -9.91
N ASN A 98 -0.08 -5.79 -10.14
CA ASN A 98 1.22 -5.21 -9.83
C ASN A 98 1.14 -4.08 -8.81
N TRP A 99 0.05 -3.32 -8.78
CA TRP A 99 -0.03 -2.19 -7.88
C TRP A 99 -1.45 -1.72 -7.60
N GLY A 100 -1.59 -1.02 -6.47
CA GLY A 100 -2.82 -0.36 -6.05
C GLY A 100 -2.51 0.70 -5.01
N PHE A 101 -3.24 1.80 -5.02
CA PHE A 101 -3.02 2.88 -4.07
C PHE A 101 -4.32 3.59 -3.73
N SER A 102 -4.32 4.27 -2.59
CA SER A 102 -5.46 5.04 -2.11
C SER A 102 -4.98 6.26 -1.36
N GLY A 103 -5.72 7.36 -1.47
CA GLY A 103 -5.19 8.61 -0.99
C GLY A 103 -5.95 9.82 -1.50
N LYS A 104 -5.38 10.99 -1.23
CA LYS A 104 -5.63 12.22 -1.98
C LYS A 104 -4.48 12.37 -2.96
N PHE A 105 -4.75 12.27 -4.25
CA PHE A 105 -3.70 12.24 -5.27
C PHE A 105 -4.16 12.84 -6.60
N ASP A 106 -3.19 13.28 -7.38
CA ASP A 106 -3.33 13.53 -8.81
C ASP A 106 -2.53 12.48 -9.58
N ARG A 107 -3.01 12.13 -10.79
CA ARG A 107 -2.29 11.24 -11.71
C ARG A 107 -1.94 11.97 -12.99
N SER A 108 -0.76 11.71 -13.51
CA SER A 108 -0.26 12.23 -14.78
C SER A 108 0.60 11.18 -15.51
N GLY A 109 1.13 11.56 -16.66
CA GLY A 109 1.94 10.69 -17.51
C GLY A 109 1.11 9.61 -18.22
N ASP A 110 1.77 8.85 -19.08
CA ASP A 110 1.12 7.82 -19.89
C ASP A 110 0.47 6.75 -19.00
N TYR A 111 -0.82 6.51 -19.22
CA TYR A 111 -1.65 5.59 -18.43
C TYR A 111 -1.70 5.93 -16.92
N GLY A 112 -1.42 7.19 -16.55
CA GLY A 112 -1.50 7.69 -15.18
C GLY A 112 -0.43 7.12 -14.25
N ARG A 113 0.76 6.83 -14.79
CA ARG A 113 1.85 6.14 -14.06
C ARG A 113 2.62 7.04 -13.09
N ASP A 114 2.47 8.35 -13.22
CA ASP A 114 3.01 9.31 -12.26
C ASP A 114 1.93 9.70 -11.27
N VAL A 115 2.15 9.46 -9.99
CA VAL A 115 1.18 9.74 -8.93
C VAL A 115 1.78 10.71 -7.93
N LYS A 116 1.11 11.84 -7.76
CA LYS A 116 1.44 12.83 -6.73
C LYS A 116 0.43 12.75 -5.61
N PHE A 117 0.87 12.34 -4.44
CA PHE A 117 0.06 12.25 -3.24
C PHE A 117 0.15 13.54 -2.42
N HIS A 118 -1.00 14.00 -1.96
CA HIS A 118 -1.16 15.19 -1.12
C HIS A 118 -1.46 14.80 0.31
N LYS A 119 -1.13 15.70 1.24
CA LYS A 119 -1.56 15.55 2.63
C LYS A 119 -3.10 15.54 2.67
N LYS A 120 -3.64 14.54 3.37
CA LYS A 120 -5.08 14.44 3.65
C LYS A 120 -5.48 15.34 4.81
#